data_AF-M2TR75-F1
#
_entry.id   AF-M2TR75-F1
#
_cell.length_a   1.000
_cell.length_b   1.000
_cell.length_c   1.000
_cell.angle_alpha   90.00
_cell.angle_beta   90.00
_cell.angle_gamma   90.00
#
_symmetry.space_group_name_H-M   'P 1'
#
loop_
_entity.id
_entity.type
_entity.pdbx_description
1 polymer ?
#
loop_
_entity_poly.entity_id
_entity_poly.type
_entity_poly.pdbx_seq_one_letter_code
_entity_poly.pdbx_strand_id
1 'polypeptide(L)'
;MVSSVLREITGGDEELLIQLLVDLKESLTVSVTMLREATDAEWTARAHRLKGGALAMGADDIARIAARAEETGPPDADGRSRTLCEIDKAFADFFAAV
;
A
#
# COMPACT_ATOMS: atom_id res chain seq x y z
N MET A 1 1.94 -14.39 1.11
CA MET A 1 1.49 -15.11 -0.12
C MET A 1 1.52 -14.09 -1.24
N VAL A 2 2.47 -14.21 -2.17
CA VAL A 2 2.47 -13.41 -3.41
C VAL A 2 1.19 -13.74 -4.18
N SER A 3 0.43 -12.72 -4.57
CA SER A 3 -0.85 -12.86 -5.27
C SER A 3 -0.72 -13.83 -6.46
N SER A 4 -1.63 -14.81 -6.56
CA SER A 4 -1.67 -15.78 -7.67
C SER A 4 -1.70 -15.10 -9.04
N VAL A 5 -2.23 -13.87 -9.07
CA VAL A 5 -2.31 -12.99 -10.23
C VAL A 5 -0.92 -12.63 -10.78
N LEU A 6 0.06 -12.34 -9.92
CA LEU A 6 1.39 -11.94 -10.39
C LEU A 6 2.13 -13.12 -11.05
N ARG A 7 2.03 -14.33 -10.47
CA ARG A 7 2.59 -15.55 -11.10
C ARG A 7 1.92 -15.86 -12.44
N GLU A 8 0.62 -15.58 -12.55
CA GLU A 8 -0.13 -15.80 -13.79
C GLU A 8 0.26 -14.79 -14.88
N ILE A 9 0.46 -13.51 -14.50
CA ILE A 9 0.92 -12.45 -15.41
C ILE A 9 2.35 -12.72 -15.91
N THR A 10 3.24 -13.23 -15.06
CA THR A 10 4.62 -13.54 -15.48
C THR A 10 4.75 -14.87 -16.23
N GLY A 11 3.68 -15.64 -16.38
CA GLY A 11 3.73 -16.96 -17.01
C GLY A 11 4.66 -17.94 -16.29
N GLY A 12 4.87 -17.75 -14.99
CA GLY A 12 5.82 -18.54 -14.19
C GLY A 12 7.29 -18.10 -14.31
N ASP A 13 7.60 -17.02 -15.03
CA ASP A 13 8.94 -16.43 -15.03
C ASP A 13 9.23 -15.81 -13.64
N GLU A 14 10.16 -16.42 -12.92
CA GLU A 14 10.53 -16.01 -11.56
C GLU A 14 11.35 -14.72 -11.54
N GLU A 15 12.18 -14.46 -12.56
CA GLU A 15 12.99 -13.24 -12.64
C GLU A 15 12.12 -12.02 -12.92
N LEU A 16 11.17 -12.16 -13.85
CA LEU A 16 10.16 -11.15 -14.12
C LEU A 16 9.26 -10.92 -12.91
N LEU A 17 8.92 -11.98 -12.17
CA LEU A 17 8.11 -11.88 -10.95
C LEU A 17 8.83 -11.07 -9.87
N ILE A 18 10.12 -11.34 -9.66
CA ILE A 18 10.95 -10.60 -8.71
C ILE A 18 11.04 -9.13 -9.12
N GLN A 19 11.32 -8.83 -10.40
CA GLN A 19 11.41 -7.45 -10.87
C GLN A 19 10.09 -6.71 -10.65
N LEU A 20 8.96 -7.32 -11.00
CA LEU A 20 7.64 -6.72 -10.79
C LEU A 20 7.36 -6.47 -9.30
N LEU A 21 7.74 -7.39 -8.41
CA LEU A 21 7.59 -7.20 -6.97
C LEU A 21 8.44 -6.04 -6.44
N VAL A 22 9.65 -5.84 -6.97
CA VAL A 22 10.50 -4.69 -6.64
C VAL A 22 9.85 -3.38 -7.12
N ASP A 23 9.44 -3.30 -8.39
CA ASP A 23 8.82 -2.10 -8.95
C ASP A 23 7.54 -1.72 -8.20
N LEU A 24 6.73 -2.73 -7.88
CA LEU A 24 5.50 -2.55 -7.13
C LEU A 24 5.79 -2.09 -5.69
N LYS A 25 6.81 -2.66 -5.02
CA LYS A 25 7.25 -2.21 -3.69
C LYS A 25 7.67 -0.75 -3.69
N GLU A 26 8.43 -0.32 -4.69
CA GLU A 26 8.85 1.08 -4.84
C GLU A 26 7.64 2.00 -5.03
N SER A 27 6.73 1.65 -5.94
CA SER A 27 5.50 2.39 -6.19
C SER A 27 4.63 2.55 -4.93
N LEU A 28 4.52 1.49 -4.14
CA LEU A 28 3.74 1.49 -2.90
C LEU A 28 4.43 2.29 -1.79
N THR A 29 5.75 2.20 -1.68
CA THR A 29 6.55 3.05 -0.78
C THR A 29 6.34 4.54 -1.09
N VAL A 30 6.37 4.92 -2.38
CA VAL A 30 6.08 6.30 -2.81
C VAL A 30 4.67 6.72 -2.42
N SER A 31 3.68 5.84 -2.57
CA SER A 31 2.30 6.13 -2.21
C SER A 31 2.12 6.35 -0.69
N VAL A 32 2.83 5.58 0.15
CA VAL A 32 2.84 5.79 1.60
C VAL A 32 3.49 7.12 1.97
N THR A 33 4.63 7.47 1.35
CA THR A 33 5.28 8.77 1.56
C THR A 33 4.36 9.92 1.18
N MET A 34 3.67 9.81 0.04
CA MET A 34 2.70 10.82 -0.39
C MET A 34 1.53 11.00 0.59
N LEU A 35 1.05 9.92 1.22
CA LEU A 35 0.01 10.02 2.24
C LEU A 35 0.53 10.66 3.54
N ARG A 36 1.77 10.33 3.91
CA ARG A 36 2.47 10.90 5.08
C ARG A 36 2.64 12.41 4.95
N GLU A 37 2.97 12.89 3.76
CA GLU A 37 3.19 14.30 3.44
C GLU A 37 1.91 15.06 3.06
N ALA A 38 0.78 14.38 2.93
CA ALA A 38 -0.45 15.00 2.44
C ALA A 38 -0.89 16.18 3.32
N THR A 39 -1.46 17.22 2.73
CA THR A 39 -2.29 18.15 3.51
C THR A 39 -3.63 17.48 3.86
N ASP A 40 -4.41 18.09 4.76
CA ASP A 40 -5.75 17.58 5.09
C ASP A 40 -6.66 17.53 3.85
N ALA A 41 -6.50 18.51 2.95
CA ALA A 41 -7.23 18.56 1.68
C ALA A 41 -6.83 17.43 0.70
N GLU A 42 -5.60 16.92 0.80
CA GLU A 42 -5.09 15.85 -0.07
C GLU A 42 -5.29 14.46 0.51
N TRP A 43 -5.50 14.35 1.83
CA TRP A 43 -5.52 13.09 2.58
C TRP A 43 -6.35 12.00 1.89
N THR A 44 -7.62 12.28 1.62
CA THR A 44 -8.54 11.32 1.00
C THR A 44 -8.06 10.87 -0.37
N ALA A 45 -7.55 11.78 -1.20
CA ALA A 45 -7.04 11.44 -2.54
C ALA A 45 -5.77 10.58 -2.46
N ARG A 46 -4.85 10.87 -1.52
CA ARG A 46 -3.64 10.06 -1.33
C ARG A 46 -3.97 8.69 -0.74
N ALA A 47 -4.93 8.62 0.17
CA ALA A 47 -5.43 7.36 0.74
C ALA A 47 -6.07 6.47 -0.34
N HIS A 48 -6.90 7.06 -1.21
CA HIS A 48 -7.47 6.37 -2.37
C HIS A 48 -6.40 5.77 -3.28
N ARG A 49 -5.34 6.54 -3.58
CA ARG A 49 -4.23 6.07 -4.41
C ARG A 49 -3.47 4.92 -3.77
N LEU A 50 -3.18 5.02 -2.46
CA LEU A 50 -2.54 3.93 -1.71
C LEU A 50 -3.40 2.66 -1.72
N LYS A 51 -4.72 2.79 -1.51
CA LYS A 51 -5.67 1.67 -1.59
C LYS A 51 -5.58 0.96 -2.95
N GLY A 52 -5.62 1.71 -4.05
CA GLY A 52 -5.51 1.14 -5.39
C GLY A 52 -4.21 0.39 -5.63
N GLY A 53 -3.07 0.97 -5.20
CA GLY A 53 -1.76 0.32 -5.30
C GLY A 53 -1.67 -0.97 -4.46
N ALA A 54 -2.21 -0.95 -3.23
CA ALA A 54 -2.26 -2.11 -2.35
C ALA A 54 -3.06 -3.27 -2.94
N LEU A 55 -4.24 -2.99 -3.50
CA LEU A 55 -5.06 -4.02 -4.16
C LEU A 55 -4.35 -4.64 -5.37
N ALA A 56 -3.65 -3.83 -6.17
CA ALA A 56 -2.89 -4.34 -7.32
C ALA A 56 -1.78 -5.32 -6.91
N MET A 57 -1.24 -5.20 -5.69
CA MET A 57 -0.23 -6.12 -5.14
C MET A 57 -0.82 -7.31 -4.37
N GLY A 58 -2.13 -7.32 -4.10
CA GLY A 58 -2.75 -8.26 -3.15
C GLY A 58 -2.37 -7.98 -1.68
N ALA A 59 -2.00 -6.73 -1.36
CA ALA A 59 -1.69 -6.31 0.00
C ALA A 59 -2.98 -5.86 0.73
N ASP A 60 -3.88 -6.82 0.96
CA ASP A 60 -5.25 -6.57 1.43
C ASP A 60 -5.33 -5.78 2.73
N ASP A 61 -4.42 -6.02 3.68
CA ASP A 61 -4.39 -5.28 4.94
C ASP A 61 -4.03 -3.80 4.74
N ILE A 62 -3.08 -3.49 3.86
CA ILE A 62 -2.73 -2.11 3.52
C ILE A 62 -3.91 -1.45 2.82
N ALA A 63 -4.56 -2.16 1.89
CA ALA A 63 -5.74 -1.66 1.18
C ALA A 63 -6.89 -1.33 2.15
N ARG A 64 -7.14 -2.18 3.14
CA ARG A 64 -8.18 -1.98 4.16
C ARG A 64 -7.90 -0.77 5.05
N ILE A 65 -6.64 -0.57 5.48
CA ILE A 65 -6.26 0.59 6.29
C ILE A 65 -6.40 1.88 5.46
N ALA A 66 -5.94 1.86 4.21
CA ALA A 66 -6.05 3.00 3.30
C ALA A 66 -7.51 3.35 2.96
N ALA A 67 -8.37 2.35 2.77
CA ALA A 67 -9.81 2.55 2.58
C ALA A 67 -10.46 3.23 3.79
N ARG A 68 -10.13 2.78 5.01
CA ARG A 68 -10.62 3.42 6.23
C ARG A 68 -10.15 4.88 6.31
N ALA A 69 -8.89 5.14 6.00
CA ALA A 69 -8.34 6.50 5.99
C ALA A 69 -9.03 7.41 4.95
N GLU A 70 -9.36 6.88 3.78
CA GLU A 70 -10.10 7.57 2.72
C GLU A 70 -11.54 7.91 3.18
N GLU A 71 -12.24 6.94 3.75
CA GLU A 71 -13.65 7.07 4.18
C GLU A 71 -13.83 8.01 5.37
N THR A 72 -12.91 7.99 6.34
CA THR A 72 -13.01 8.86 7.52
C THR A 72 -12.54 10.29 7.26
N GLY A 73 -11.83 10.54 6.16
CA GLY A 73 -11.21 11.83 5.88
C GLY A 73 -10.00 12.13 6.77
N PRO A 74 -9.45 13.36 6.69
CA PRO A 74 -8.23 13.74 7.41
C PRO A 74 -8.41 13.66 8.93
N PRO A 75 -7.57 12.89 9.64
CA PRO A 75 -7.62 12.79 11.10
C PRO A 75 -6.87 13.94 11.78
N ASP A 76 -7.00 14.03 13.10
CA ASP A 76 -6.07 14.80 13.93
C ASP A 76 -4.65 14.21 13.90
N ALA A 77 -3.68 14.91 14.50
CA ALA A 77 -2.28 14.50 14.48
C ALA A 77 -2.06 13.08 15.04
N ASP A 78 -2.74 12.73 16.14
CA ASP A 78 -2.62 11.40 16.75
C ASP A 78 -3.25 10.30 15.89
N GLY A 79 -4.44 10.56 15.32
CA GLY A 79 -5.09 9.66 14.38
C GLY A 79 -4.26 9.44 13.12
N ARG A 80 -3.57 10.50 12.66
CA ARG A 80 -2.64 10.42 11.53
C ARG A 80 -1.46 9.53 11.83
N SER A 81 -0.79 9.75 12.96
CA SER A 81 0.34 8.94 13.41
C SER A 81 -0.05 7.48 13.61
N ARG A 82 -1.23 7.20 14.18
CA ARG A 82 -1.75 5.83 14.33
C ARG A 82 -1.95 5.15 12.97
N THR A 83 -2.64 5.83 12.05
CA THR A 83 -2.91 5.28 10.71
C THR A 83 -1.62 4.98 9.96
N LEU A 84 -0.64 5.88 10.00
CA LEU A 84 0.65 5.67 9.36
C LEU A 84 1.44 4.53 10.01
N CYS A 85 1.40 4.40 11.34
CA CYS A 85 2.05 3.29 12.05
C CYS A 85 1.41 1.93 11.69
N GLU A 86 0.09 1.87 11.56
CA GLU A 86 -0.61 0.66 11.09
C GLU A 86 -0.20 0.30 9.65
N ILE A 87 -0.08 1.30 8.77
CA ILE A 87 0.40 1.09 7.39
C ILE A 87 1.84 0.57 7.39
N ASP A 88 2.75 1.20 8.14
CA ASP A 88 4.16 0.80 8.21
C ASP A 88 4.29 -0.66 8.69
N LYS A 89 3.50 -1.06 9.69
CA LYS A 89 3.46 -2.43 10.18
C LYS A 89 2.94 -3.40 9.12
N ALA A 90 1.80 -3.10 8.49
CA ALA A 90 1.24 -3.93 7.43
C ALA A 90 2.20 -4.07 6.23
N PHE A 91 2.94 -3.01 5.92
CA PHE A 91 3.99 -3.02 4.90
C PHE A 91 5.13 -3.97 5.27
N ALA A 92 5.64 -3.89 6.50
CA ALA A 92 6.68 -4.78 6.99
C ALA A 92 6.24 -6.25 6.97
N ASP A 93 5.02 -6.53 7.45
CA ASP A 93 4.46 -7.88 7.49
C ASP A 93 4.26 -8.46 6.09
N PHE A 94 3.78 -7.65 5.13
CA PHE A 94 3.58 -8.07 3.74
C PHE A 94 4.91 -8.44 3.07
N PHE A 95 5.92 -7.58 3.15
CA PHE A 95 7.21 -7.81 2.48
C PHE A 95 8.14 -8.78 3.21
N ALA A 96 7.89 -9.11 4.48
CA ALA A 96 8.57 -10.21 5.16
C ALA A 96 8.05 -11.59 4.70
N ALA A 97 6.85 -11.63 4.13
CA ALA A 97 6.17 -12.85 3.68
C ALA A 97 6.25 -13.10 2.15
N VAL A 98 7.01 -12.26 1.44
CA VAL A 98 7.31 -12.31 0.01
C VAL A 98 8.77 -12.66 -0.18
#